data_AF-A0A916IF74-F1
#
_entry.id   AF-A0A916IF74-F1
#
_cell.length_a   1.000
_cell.length_b   1.000
_cell.length_c   1.000
_cell.angle_alpha   90.00
_cell.angle_beta   90.00
_cell.angle_gamma   90.00
#
_symmetry.space_group_name_H-M   'P 1'
#
loop_
_entity.id
_entity.type
_entity.pdbx_description
1 polymer ?
#
loop_
_entity_poly.entity_id
_entity_poly.type
_entity_poly.pdbx_seq_one_letter_code
_entity_poly.pdbx_strand_id
1 'polypeptide(L)' 'PQAAGVIHTDFERGFIRAQTIAFDDFIAYKGEQGAKDAGKMRAEGKEYVVKDGDVMNFLFNV' A
#
# COMPACT_ATOMS: atom_id res chain seq x y z
N PRO A 1 -2.43 -2.31 -9.82
CA PRO A 1 -2.05 -3.71 -9.46
C PRO A 1 -0.71 -4.15 -10.04
N GLN A 2 -0.30 -3.54 -11.16
CA GLN A 2 0.97 -3.75 -11.85
C GLN A 2 2.18 -3.58 -10.91
N ALA A 3 2.13 -2.61 -9.99
CA ALA A 3 3.17 -2.43 -8.97
C ALA A 3 3.34 -3.66 -8.06
N ALA A 4 2.25 -4.36 -7.70
CA ALA A 4 2.31 -5.60 -6.93
C ALA A 4 2.88 -6.76 -7.78
N GLY A 5 2.58 -6.77 -9.08
CA GLY A 5 3.10 -7.73 -10.05
C GLY A 5 4.63 -7.71 -10.20
N VAL A 6 5.29 -6.58 -9.92
CA VAL A 6 6.75 -6.47 -9.90
C VAL A 6 7.37 -7.30 -8.77
N ILE A 7 6.67 -7.47 -7.65
CA ILE A 7 7.12 -8.28 -6.51
C ILE A 7 6.88 -9.77 -6.80
N HIS A 8 5.68 -10.10 -7.28
CA HIS A 8 5.32 -11.45 -7.70
C HIS A 8 4.11 -11.43 -8.64
N THR A 9 4.11 -12.25 -9.69
CA THR A 9 3.03 -12.29 -10.69
C THR A 9 1.68 -12.70 -10.11
N ASP A 10 1.67 -13.50 -9.05
CA ASP A 10 0.42 -13.93 -8.40
C ASP A 10 -0.27 -12.79 -7.64
N PHE A 11 0.47 -11.76 -7.19
CA PHE A 11 -0.14 -10.58 -6.58
C PHE A 11 -1.03 -9.82 -7.56
N GLU A 12 -0.70 -9.83 -8.86
CA GLU A 12 -1.52 -9.16 -9.86
C GLU A 12 -2.86 -9.88 -10.07
N ARG A 13 -2.85 -11.22 -10.07
CA ARG A 13 -4.05 -12.06 -10.22
C ARG A 13 -4.91 -12.06 -8.96
N GLY A 14 -4.27 -12.24 -7.81
CA GLY A 14 -4.91 -12.32 -6.50
C GLY A 14 -5.16 -10.97 -5.83
N PHE A 15 -4.91 -9.84 -6.49
CA PHE A 15 -4.98 -8.51 -5.88
C PHE A 15 -6.36 -8.23 -5.28
N ILE A 16 -6.38 -7.97 -3.97
CA ILE A 16 -7.56 -7.49 -3.25
C ILE A 16 -7.49 -5.97 -3.11
N ARG A 17 -6.44 -5.46 -2.45
CA ARG A 17 -6.20 -4.03 -2.18
C ARG A 17 -4.76 -3.79 -1.71
N ALA A 18 -4.35 -2.53 -1.71
CA ALA A 18 -3.09 -2.11 -1.11
C ALA A 18 -3.33 -1.20 0.11
N GLN A 19 -2.73 -1.52 1.24
CA GLN A 19 -2.62 -0.56 2.35
C GLN A 19 -1.48 0.40 2.02
N THR A 20 -1.78 1.69 1.93
CA THR A 20 -0.85 2.71 1.42
C THR A 20 -0.71 3.84 2.43
N ILE A 21 0.53 4.21 2.74
CA ILE A 21 0.89 5.35 3.58
C ILE A 21 1.90 6.19 2.78
N ALA A 22 1.70 7.50 2.69
CA ALA A 22 2.68 8.38 2.07
C ALA A 22 3.97 8.41 2.90
N PHE A 23 5.15 8.48 2.28
CA PHE A 23 6.44 8.50 2.99
C PHE A 23 6.47 9.55 4.11
N ASP A 24 6.02 10.78 3.82
CA ASP A 24 6.04 11.88 4.79
C ASP A 24 5.19 11.58 6.03
N ASP A 25 4.03 10.95 5.85
CA ASP A 25 3.17 10.50 6.95
C ASP A 25 3.82 9.33 7.71
N PHE A 26 4.45 8.38 7.00
CA PHE A 26 5.15 7.27 7.63
C PHE A 26 6.27 7.77 8.56
N ILE A 27 7.03 8.76 8.13
CA ILE A 27 8.08 9.39 8.94
C ILE A 27 7.47 10.23 10.07
N ALA A 28 6.49 11.09 9.78
CA ALA A 28 5.87 11.98 10.76
C ALA A 28 5.22 11.22 11.91
N TYR A 29 4.59 10.08 11.63
CA TYR A 29 3.89 9.25 12.61
C TYR A 29 4.72 8.06 13.11
N LYS A 30 6.04 8.05 12.86
CA LYS A 30 7.00 7.05 13.39
C LYS A 30 6.65 5.61 13.03
N GLY A 31 6.28 5.40 11.77
CA GLY A 31 6.05 4.09 11.18
C GLY A 31 4.57 3.73 11.00
N GLU A 32 4.34 2.47 10.63
CA GLU A 32 3.04 1.97 10.19
C GLU A 32 1.96 2.12 11.26
N GLN A 33 2.23 1.70 12.49
CA GLN A 33 1.24 1.70 13.56
C GLN A 33 0.80 3.13 13.91
N GLY A 34 1.74 4.07 14.04
CA GLY A 34 1.40 5.46 14.32
C GLY A 34 0.66 6.12 13.17
N ALA A 35 1.03 5.83 11.91
CA ALA A 35 0.30 6.33 10.75
C ALA A 35 -1.12 5.74 10.66
N LYS A 36 -1.31 4.49 11.05
CA LYS A 36 -2.62 3.84 11.14
C LYS A 36 -3.49 4.48 12.22
N ASP A 37 -2.95 4.69 13.42
CA ASP A 37 -3.67 5.30 14.54
C ASP A 37 -4.02 6.77 14.25
N ALA A 38 -3.20 7.46 13.47
CA ALA A 38 -3.46 8.81 12.96
C ALA A 38 -4.41 8.87 11.75
N GLY A 39 -4.92 7.72 11.27
CA GLY A 39 -5.85 7.66 10.13
C GLY A 39 -5.21 7.93 8.77
N LYS A 40 -3.89 7.85 8.64
CA LYS A 40 -3.15 8.06 7.38
C LYS A 40 -2.99 6.81 6.52
N MET A 41 -3.28 5.63 7.07
CA MET A 41 -3.29 4.39 6.30
C MET A 41 -4.55 4.32 5.41
N ARG A 42 -4.34 4.36 4.10
CA ARG A 42 -5.40 4.27 3.08
C ARG A 42 -5.52 2.85 2.54
N ALA A 43 -6.74 2.46 2.17
CA ALA A 43 -6.98 1.21 1.44
C ALA A 43 -7.24 1.55 -0.03
N GLU A 44 -6.25 1.27 -0.87
CA GLU A 44 -6.24 1.64 -2.28
C GLU A 44 -6.64 0.45 -3.16
N GLY A 45 -7.50 0.73 -4.15
CA GLY A 45 -8.02 -0.26 -5.09
C GLY A 45 -7.16 -0.45 -6.34
N LYS A 46 -7.68 -1.19 -7.32
CA LYS A 46 -6.96 -1.51 -8.56
C LYS A 46 -6.66 -0.28 -9.43
N GLU A 47 -7.46 0.78 -9.31
CA GLU A 47 -7.33 2.01 -10.10
C GLU A 47 -6.35 3.03 -9.48
N TYR A 48 -5.85 2.77 -8.27
CA TYR A 48 -4.90 3.67 -7.64
C TYR A 48 -3.58 3.70 -8.40
N VAL A 49 -3.16 4.91 -8.76
CA VAL A 49 -1.85 5.18 -9.34
C VAL A 49 -0.87 5.40 -8.21
N VAL A 50 0.08 4.48 -8.07
CA VAL A 50 1.14 4.54 -7.06
C VAL A 50 1.91 5.84 -7.20
N LYS A 51 2.12 6.52 -6.08
CA LYS A 51 2.91 7.75 -6.03
C LYS A 51 4.31 7.42 -5.53
N ASP A 52 5.26 8.26 -5.93
CA ASP A 52 6.62 8.17 -5.45
C ASP A 52 6.64 8.27 -3.91
N GLY A 53 7.44 7.41 -3.27
CA GLY A 53 7.54 7.30 -1.82
C GLY A 53 6.36 6.62 -1.12
N ASP A 54 5.34 6.10 -1.82
CA ASP A 54 4.28 5.33 -1.15
C ASP A 54 4.87 4.09 -0.44
N VAL A 55 4.60 3.97 0.85
CA VAL A 55 4.87 2.77 1.65
C VAL A 55 3.63 1.88 1.55
N MET A 56 3.79 0.72 0.92
CA MET A 56 2.67 -0.13 0.52
C MET A 56 2.77 -1.56 1.07
N ASN A 57 1.65 -2.06 1.57
CA ASN A 57 1.45 -3.48 1.88
C ASN A 57 0.32 -4.04 1.01
N PHE A 58 0.62 -5.04 0.18
CA PHE A 58 -0.32 -5.63 -0.77
C PHE A 58 -1.07 -6.81 -0.16
N LEU A 59 -2.39 -6.72 -0.12
CA LEU A 59 -3.25 -7.83 0.28
C LEU A 59 -3.71 -8.58 -0.96
N PHE A 60 -3.49 -9.89 -0.95
CA PHE A 60 -3.88 -10.80 -2.00
C PHE A 60 -4.44 -12.09 -1.40
N ASN A 61 -5.17 -12.84 -2.21
CA ASN A 61 -5.52 -14.21 -1.90
C ASN A 61 -5.03 -15.13 -3.02
N VAL A 62 -4.62 -16.34 -2.65
CA VAL A 62 -4.25 -17.42 -3.56
C VAL A 62 -5.41 -18.36 -3.80
#